data_AF-A0A7S2KLY2-F1
#
_entry.id   AF-A0A7S2KLY2-F1
#
_cell.length_a   1.000
_cell.length_b   1.000
_cell.length_c   1.000
_cell.angle_alpha   90.00
_cell.angle_beta   90.00
_cell.angle_gamma   90.00
#
_symmetry.space_group_name_H-M   'P 1'
#
loop_
_entity.id
_entity.type
_entity.pdbx_description
1 polymer ?
#
loop_
_entity_poly.entity_id
_entity_poly.type
_entity_poly.pdbx_seq_one_letter_code
_entity_poly.pdbx_strand_id
1 'polypeptide(L)'
;VTTIMTMMFRHINRLLSLATLSSAAAFTGSNSSRRHIISTQSLVAALATTTTNSHRHLASSLAMTSLFDTGYLNAQDATDLDVELMSTPGFSLEQLMELAGLSVAEAVYEVGTDGNDGKKKKRVLLVCGPGNNGGDGLVAARHLFHFGFQPTVVYPKRSTKPHFINLLQQLDDLNIPILDEIPATAAATDNDDDGDDNKDHYDIIVDAIFGFSFRGTAPREPFATAITQMITMQTQQNSLLISVDVPSSWNVDGGDMTEGLKFQPDVLVSLTAPKLSAKKF
;
A
#
# COMPACT_ATOMS: atom_id res chain seq x y z
N VAL A 1 -7.79 -8.30 27.33
CA VAL A 1 -7.58 -7.26 26.27
C VAL A 1 -6.17 -6.67 26.34
N THR A 2 -5.72 -6.15 27.50
CA THR A 2 -4.38 -5.52 27.68
C THR A 2 -3.19 -6.46 27.39
N THR A 3 -3.29 -7.74 27.77
CA THR A 3 -2.21 -8.74 27.56
C THR A 3 -2.04 -9.13 26.09
N ILE A 4 -3.14 -9.21 25.32
CA ILE A 4 -3.12 -9.56 23.89
C ILE A 4 -2.55 -8.39 23.07
N MET A 5 -2.95 -7.15 23.38
CA MET A 5 -2.36 -5.95 22.76
C MET A 5 -0.85 -5.83 23.04
N THR A 6 -0.39 -6.18 24.24
CA THR A 6 1.03 -6.11 24.60
C THR A 6 1.84 -7.21 23.89
N MET A 7 1.25 -8.38 23.65
CA MET A 7 1.87 -9.44 22.85
C MET A 7 1.90 -9.08 21.36
N MET A 8 0.84 -8.49 20.80
CA MET A 8 0.84 -7.95 19.43
C MET A 8 1.91 -6.87 19.26
N PHE A 9 2.00 -5.89 20.17
CA PHE A 9 3.02 -4.84 20.12
C PHE A 9 4.45 -5.39 20.19
N ARG A 10 4.69 -6.42 21.01
CA ARG A 10 6.02 -7.08 21.08
C ARG A 10 6.32 -7.93 19.84
N HIS A 11 5.31 -8.50 19.20
CA HIS A 11 5.47 -9.23 17.94
C HIS A 11 5.72 -8.29 16.78
N ILE A 12 4.97 -7.18 16.70
CA ILE A 12 5.16 -6.09 15.74
C ILE A 12 6.57 -5.49 15.88
N ASN A 13 7.03 -5.19 17.11
CA ASN A 13 8.39 -4.68 17.32
C ASN A 13 9.49 -5.70 16.98
N ARG A 14 9.24 -7.01 17.11
CA ARG A 14 10.16 -8.06 16.66
C ARG A 14 10.17 -8.24 15.15
N LEU A 15 9.02 -8.05 14.49
CA LEU A 15 8.87 -8.14 13.04
C LEU A 15 9.46 -6.90 12.36
N LEU A 16 9.23 -5.70 12.91
CA LEU A 16 9.90 -4.46 12.51
C LEU A 16 11.42 -4.59 12.62
N SER A 17 11.93 -5.19 13.69
CA SER A 17 13.37 -5.48 13.86
C SER A 17 13.94 -6.44 12.80
N LEU A 18 13.14 -7.34 12.23
CA LEU A 18 13.56 -8.27 11.19
C LEU A 18 13.41 -7.65 9.79
N ALA A 19 12.38 -6.83 9.57
CA ALA A 19 12.21 -6.03 8.36
C ALA A 19 13.34 -5.00 8.20
N THR A 20 13.75 -4.34 9.28
CA THR A 20 14.89 -3.39 9.28
C THR A 20 16.22 -4.04 8.87
N LEU A 21 16.39 -5.35 9.08
CA LEU A 21 17.61 -6.07 8.67
C LEU A 21 17.63 -6.37 7.17
N SER A 22 16.49 -6.35 6.48
CA SER A 22 16.39 -6.52 5.02
C SER A 22 16.30 -5.19 4.26
N SER A 23 15.81 -4.10 4.88
CA SER A 23 15.76 -2.76 4.26
C SER A 23 17.06 -1.95 4.39
N ALA A 24 17.94 -2.30 5.35
CA ALA A 24 19.23 -1.62 5.57
C ALA A 24 20.20 -1.66 4.37
N ALA A 25 19.98 -2.52 3.36
CA ALA A 25 20.80 -2.56 2.15
C ALA A 25 20.45 -1.48 1.11
N ALA A 26 19.34 -0.74 1.26
CA ALA A 26 18.88 0.25 0.28
C ALA A 26 19.16 1.72 0.67
N PHE A 27 19.63 1.99 1.89
CA PHE A 27 19.69 3.35 2.44
C PHE A 27 21.14 3.85 2.61
N THR A 28 21.88 3.97 1.51
CA THR A 28 23.09 4.81 1.46
C THR A 28 23.07 5.68 0.20
N GLY A 29 22.42 6.84 0.29
CA GLY A 29 22.37 7.79 -0.83
C GLY A 29 22.02 9.20 -0.39
N SER A 30 23.03 10.08 -0.37
CA SER A 30 22.88 11.53 -0.20
C SER A 30 21.98 12.14 -1.29
N ASN A 31 20.84 12.69 -0.87
CA ASN A 31 20.07 13.81 -1.45
C ASN A 31 20.10 13.99 -3.00
N SER A 32 19.07 13.51 -3.72
CA SER A 32 18.59 14.11 -5.00
C SER A 32 17.27 13.52 -5.56
N SER A 33 16.74 12.39 -5.07
CA SER A 33 15.43 11.90 -5.54
C SER A 33 14.66 11.24 -4.41
N ARG A 34 13.45 11.74 -4.12
CA ARG A 34 12.47 11.15 -3.18
C ARG A 34 11.90 9.80 -3.66
N ARG A 35 12.51 9.18 -4.68
CA ARG A 35 11.97 8.02 -5.40
C ARG A 35 12.52 6.72 -4.82
N HIS A 36 11.62 5.88 -4.30
CA HIS A 36 12.00 4.61 -3.67
C HIS A 36 11.03 3.47 -4.01
N ILE A 37 11.55 2.28 -4.25
CA ILE A 37 10.76 1.05 -4.35
C ILE A 37 10.99 0.25 -3.06
N ILE A 38 9.90 -0.04 -2.35
CA ILE A 38 9.91 -0.94 -1.20
C ILE A 38 9.29 -2.26 -1.66
N SER A 39 10.10 -3.31 -1.74
CA SER A 39 9.62 -4.66 -2.03
C SER A 39 9.33 -5.38 -0.73
N THR A 40 8.05 -5.59 -0.44
CA THR A 40 7.67 -6.38 0.72
C THR A 40 7.74 -7.86 0.30
N GLN A 41 8.76 -8.57 0.76
CA GLN A 41 8.67 -10.04 0.80
C GLN A 41 7.64 -10.36 1.86
N SER A 42 6.37 -10.39 1.47
CA SER A 42 5.30 -10.74 2.41
C SER A 42 5.65 -12.11 3.03
N LEU A 43 5.39 -12.28 4.32
CA LEU A 43 5.64 -13.51 5.08
C LEU A 43 5.11 -14.75 4.34
N VAL A 44 4.11 -14.55 3.49
CA VAL A 44 3.52 -15.50 2.53
C VAL A 44 4.57 -16.18 1.63
N ALA A 45 5.52 -15.45 1.04
CA ALA A 45 6.57 -16.04 0.18
C ALA A 45 7.57 -16.89 1.00
N ALA A 46 7.87 -16.46 2.23
CA ALA A 46 8.71 -17.21 3.17
C ALA A 46 7.98 -18.44 3.77
N LEU A 47 6.66 -18.37 3.91
CA LEU A 47 5.82 -19.49 4.36
C LEU A 47 5.59 -20.50 3.24
N ALA A 48 5.36 -20.07 2.00
CA ALA A 48 5.23 -20.95 0.84
C ALA A 48 6.49 -21.80 0.61
N THR A 49 7.68 -21.25 0.87
CA THR A 49 8.95 -21.97 0.76
C THR A 49 9.20 -22.97 1.88
N THR A 50 8.57 -22.83 3.06
CA THR A 50 8.81 -23.73 4.22
C THR A 50 7.89 -24.96 4.25
N THR A 51 6.76 -24.97 3.53
CA THR A 51 5.80 -26.10 3.54
C THR A 51 6.14 -27.29 2.63
N THR A 52 7.23 -27.27 1.86
CA THR A 52 7.48 -28.23 0.76
C THR A 52 8.31 -29.48 1.13
N ASN A 53 8.50 -29.80 2.42
CA ASN A 53 9.31 -30.95 2.86
C ASN A 53 8.68 -32.36 2.67
N SER A 54 7.74 -32.52 1.73
CA SER A 54 7.18 -33.83 1.37
C SER A 54 7.39 -34.15 -0.11
N HIS A 55 8.05 -35.27 -0.37
CA HIS A 55 8.67 -35.76 -1.62
C HIS A 55 7.82 -35.81 -2.92
N ARG A 56 6.61 -35.24 -2.97
CA ARG A 56 5.77 -35.19 -4.18
C ARG A 56 5.75 -33.84 -4.92
N HIS A 57 6.41 -32.80 -4.39
CA HIS A 57 6.33 -31.41 -4.90
C HIS A 57 7.56 -30.87 -5.65
N LEU A 58 8.51 -31.72 -6.04
CA LEU A 58 9.72 -31.25 -6.75
C LEU A 58 9.40 -30.50 -8.07
N ALA A 59 8.31 -30.86 -8.76
CA ALA A 59 7.90 -30.17 -9.98
C ALA A 59 7.33 -28.75 -9.75
N SER A 60 6.61 -28.51 -8.64
CA SER A 60 6.11 -27.17 -8.29
C SER A 60 7.21 -26.28 -7.68
N SER A 61 8.16 -26.89 -6.97
CA SER A 61 9.36 -26.20 -6.46
C SER A 61 10.27 -25.71 -7.60
N LEU A 62 10.47 -26.51 -8.66
CA LEU A 62 11.21 -26.09 -9.86
C LEU A 62 10.46 -25.00 -10.65
N ALA A 63 9.13 -25.03 -10.68
CA ALA A 63 8.32 -23.99 -11.33
C ALA A 63 8.41 -22.63 -10.61
N MET A 64 8.33 -22.61 -9.27
CA MET A 64 8.56 -21.38 -8.50
C MET A 64 9.98 -20.85 -8.71
N THR A 65 11.00 -21.72 -8.69
CA THR A 65 12.39 -21.28 -8.86
C THR A 65 12.65 -20.71 -10.27
N SER A 66 11.90 -21.19 -11.28
CA SER A 66 11.93 -20.69 -12.66
C SER A 66 11.13 -19.40 -12.89
N LEU A 67 10.09 -19.13 -12.10
CA LEU A 67 9.28 -17.89 -12.19
C LEU A 67 10.04 -16.64 -11.71
N PHE A 68 11.14 -16.81 -10.96
CA PHE A 68 11.94 -15.72 -10.42
C PHE A 68 13.18 -15.35 -11.26
N ASP A 69 13.31 -15.82 -12.51
CA ASP A 69 14.50 -15.61 -13.33
C ASP A 69 14.78 -14.11 -13.66
N THR A 70 13.81 -13.22 -13.39
CA THR A 70 14.04 -11.76 -13.38
C THR A 70 13.69 -11.04 -12.08
N GLY A 71 13.07 -11.72 -11.11
CA GLY A 71 12.55 -11.12 -9.86
C GLY A 71 11.32 -10.20 -10.02
N TYR A 72 10.80 -10.01 -11.24
CA TYR A 72 9.59 -9.21 -11.52
C TYR A 72 8.52 -10.06 -12.20
N LEU A 73 7.26 -9.85 -11.83
CA LEU A 73 6.10 -10.57 -12.38
C LEU A 73 5.37 -9.74 -13.43
N ASN A 74 4.94 -10.37 -14.51
CA ASN A 74 3.95 -9.77 -15.40
C ASN A 74 2.53 -9.90 -14.78
N ALA A 75 1.55 -9.22 -15.37
CA ALA A 75 0.18 -9.20 -14.86
C ALA A 75 -0.49 -10.59 -14.81
N GLN A 76 -0.14 -11.48 -15.73
CA GLN A 76 -0.63 -12.86 -15.77
C GLN A 76 0.05 -13.70 -14.68
N ASP A 77 1.37 -13.65 -14.57
CA ASP A 77 2.13 -14.39 -13.56
C ASP A 77 1.70 -14.00 -12.14
N ALA A 78 1.44 -12.71 -11.90
CA ALA A 78 0.90 -12.23 -10.62
C ALA A 78 -0.51 -12.78 -10.34
N THR A 79 -1.35 -12.92 -11.39
CA THR A 79 -2.68 -13.52 -11.26
C THR A 79 -2.57 -15.02 -10.94
N ASP A 80 -1.69 -15.73 -11.64
CA ASP A 80 -1.50 -17.16 -11.47
C ASP A 80 -0.93 -17.48 -10.07
N LEU A 81 -0.01 -16.64 -9.59
CA LEU A 81 0.53 -16.75 -8.23
C LEU A 81 -0.55 -16.53 -7.16
N ASP A 82 -1.42 -15.54 -7.32
CA ASP A 82 -2.55 -15.31 -6.40
C ASP A 82 -3.50 -16.52 -6.38
N VAL A 83 -3.79 -17.10 -7.55
CA VAL A 83 -4.61 -18.32 -7.67
C VAL A 83 -3.94 -19.49 -6.97
N GLU A 84 -2.63 -19.68 -7.14
CA GLU A 84 -1.86 -20.73 -6.49
C GLU A 84 -1.88 -20.57 -4.96
N LEU A 85 -1.62 -19.37 -4.45
CA LEU A 85 -1.61 -19.07 -3.01
C LEU A 85 -2.96 -19.33 -2.35
N MET A 86 -4.05 -19.15 -3.08
CA MET A 86 -5.42 -19.41 -2.60
C MET A 86 -5.93 -20.82 -2.94
N SER A 87 -5.16 -21.62 -3.68
CA SER A 87 -5.52 -22.99 -4.05
C SER A 87 -5.41 -23.94 -2.84
N THR A 88 -6.24 -24.98 -2.76
CA THR A 88 -6.31 -25.82 -1.55
C THR A 88 -5.21 -26.89 -1.48
N PRO A 89 -4.52 -27.06 -0.33
CA PRO A 89 -4.59 -26.25 0.89
C PRO A 89 -3.82 -24.92 0.73
N GLY A 90 -4.46 -23.79 1.03
CA GLY A 90 -3.89 -22.45 0.79
C GLY A 90 -4.45 -21.37 1.72
N PHE A 91 -4.07 -20.13 1.45
CA PHE A 91 -4.46 -18.95 2.22
C PHE A 91 -5.85 -18.44 1.82
N SER A 92 -6.59 -17.90 2.78
CA SER A 92 -7.77 -17.09 2.48
C SER A 92 -7.38 -15.71 1.95
N LEU A 93 -8.28 -15.09 1.19
CA LEU A 93 -8.13 -13.70 0.74
C LEU A 93 -7.93 -12.76 1.93
N GLU A 94 -8.70 -12.93 3.02
CA GLU A 94 -8.58 -12.06 4.20
C GLU A 94 -7.19 -12.17 4.86
N GLN A 95 -6.59 -13.35 4.90
CA GLN A 95 -5.24 -13.52 5.45
C GLN A 95 -4.18 -12.82 4.60
N LEU A 96 -4.24 -12.98 3.27
CA LEU A 96 -3.30 -12.32 2.36
C LEU A 96 -3.46 -10.79 2.43
N MET A 97 -4.70 -10.30 2.43
CA MET A 97 -5.03 -8.87 2.53
C MET A 97 -4.60 -8.26 3.86
N GLU A 98 -4.76 -8.98 4.98
CA GLU A 98 -4.32 -8.50 6.30
C GLU A 98 -2.80 -8.30 6.34
N LEU A 99 -2.05 -9.25 5.77
CA LEU A 99 -0.60 -9.18 5.68
C LEU A 99 -0.13 -8.08 4.72
N ALA A 100 -0.77 -7.98 3.55
CA ALA A 100 -0.46 -6.95 2.56
C ALA A 100 -0.68 -5.53 3.13
N GLY A 101 -1.84 -5.26 3.71
CA GLY A 101 -2.13 -3.96 4.29
C GLY A 101 -1.27 -3.61 5.51
N LEU A 102 -0.87 -4.60 6.32
CA LEU A 102 0.13 -4.39 7.37
C LEU A 102 1.47 -3.96 6.76
N SER A 103 1.94 -4.66 5.72
CA SER A 103 3.20 -4.30 5.05
C SER A 103 3.16 -2.91 4.41
N VAL A 104 2.01 -2.48 3.87
CA VAL A 104 1.81 -1.10 3.41
C VAL A 104 1.93 -0.12 4.57
N ALA A 105 1.27 -0.37 5.70
CA ALA A 105 1.34 0.50 6.87
C ALA A 105 2.78 0.60 7.43
N GLU A 106 3.53 -0.50 7.43
CA GLU A 106 4.93 -0.54 7.86
C GLU A 106 5.82 0.30 6.92
N ALA A 107 5.64 0.17 5.60
CA ALA A 107 6.36 0.98 4.63
C ALA A 107 6.06 2.48 4.79
N VAL A 108 4.77 2.83 4.98
CA VAL A 108 4.34 4.21 5.27
C VAL A 108 4.95 4.72 6.58
N TYR A 109 5.03 3.88 7.61
CA TYR A 109 5.66 4.24 8.88
C TYR A 109 7.16 4.51 8.69
N GLU A 110 7.88 3.65 7.96
CA GLU A 110 9.32 3.79 7.70
C GLU A 110 9.61 5.13 7.00
N VAL A 111 8.99 5.39 5.86
CA VAL A 111 9.24 6.64 5.10
C VAL A 111 8.60 7.87 5.75
N GLY A 112 7.54 7.66 6.53
CA GLY A 112 6.79 8.73 7.18
C GLY A 112 7.41 9.22 8.49
N THR A 113 8.33 8.47 9.11
CA THR A 113 8.90 8.81 10.43
C THR A 113 10.36 9.28 10.39
N ASP A 114 10.97 9.39 9.20
CA ASP A 114 12.37 9.81 9.00
C ASP A 114 12.74 11.23 9.51
N GLY A 115 11.77 12.00 10.00
CA GLY A 115 11.96 13.28 10.67
C GLY A 115 11.43 13.22 12.09
N ASN A 116 12.27 13.53 13.08
CA ASN A 116 11.98 13.52 14.51
C ASN A 116 10.99 14.63 14.94
N ASP A 117 9.83 14.72 14.30
CA ASP A 117 8.77 15.69 14.56
C ASP A 117 7.90 15.19 15.73
N GLY A 118 8.53 14.98 16.89
CA GLY A 118 7.96 14.34 18.08
C GLY A 118 6.82 15.10 18.77
N LYS A 119 6.03 15.90 18.06
CA LYS A 119 4.94 16.71 18.63
C LYS A 119 3.59 16.62 17.92
N LYS A 120 3.50 16.19 16.65
CA LYS A 120 2.21 16.08 15.94
C LYS A 120 2.10 14.76 15.19
N LYS A 121 0.92 14.13 15.25
CA LYS A 121 0.61 12.93 14.47
C LYS A 121 0.47 13.32 13.01
N LYS A 122 1.19 12.64 12.12
CA LYS A 122 1.04 12.85 10.67
C LYS A 122 -0.31 12.37 10.17
N ARG A 123 -0.90 13.14 9.26
CA ARG A 123 -2.18 12.88 8.63
C ARG A 123 -1.96 12.10 7.34
N VAL A 124 -2.71 11.01 7.18
CA VAL A 124 -2.55 10.11 6.03
C VAL A 124 -3.88 10.00 5.29
N LEU A 125 -3.91 10.36 4.01
CA LEU A 125 -5.05 10.15 3.14
C LEU A 125 -4.88 8.82 2.40
N LEU A 126 -5.81 7.88 2.57
CA LEU A 126 -5.80 6.61 1.84
C LEU A 126 -6.93 6.60 0.82
N VAL A 127 -6.59 6.60 -0.48
CA VAL A 127 -7.57 6.58 -1.56
C VAL A 127 -7.76 5.15 -2.04
N CYS A 128 -8.90 4.56 -1.68
CA CYS A 128 -9.16 3.13 -1.85
C CYS A 128 -10.05 2.86 -3.07
N GLY A 129 -9.66 1.88 -3.88
CA GLY A 129 -10.44 1.39 -5.01
C GLY A 129 -11.41 0.27 -4.66
N PRO A 130 -12.22 -0.20 -5.61
CA PRO A 130 -13.33 -1.12 -5.35
C PRO A 130 -12.89 -2.59 -5.18
N GLY A 131 -11.61 -2.90 -5.45
CA GLY A 131 -11.06 -4.25 -5.47
C GLY A 131 -10.09 -4.55 -4.32
N ASN A 132 -9.27 -5.59 -4.49
CA ASN A 132 -8.34 -6.06 -3.46
C ASN A 132 -7.36 -4.97 -3.01
N ASN A 133 -6.81 -4.17 -3.94
CA ASN A 133 -5.89 -3.07 -3.61
C ASN A 133 -6.53 -2.06 -2.65
N GLY A 134 -7.82 -1.77 -2.82
CA GLY A 134 -8.55 -0.92 -1.89
C GLY A 134 -8.72 -1.58 -0.53
N GLY A 135 -8.92 -2.90 -0.48
CA GLY A 135 -8.94 -3.66 0.76
C GLY A 135 -7.62 -3.60 1.52
N ASP A 136 -6.50 -3.70 0.80
CA ASP A 136 -5.16 -3.51 1.36
C ASP A 136 -5.01 -2.10 1.96
N GLY A 137 -5.54 -1.08 1.28
CA GLY A 137 -5.65 0.29 1.79
C GLY A 137 -6.50 0.42 3.07
N LEU A 138 -7.66 -0.25 3.14
CA LEU A 138 -8.50 -0.25 4.34
C LEU A 138 -7.79 -0.91 5.53
N VAL A 139 -7.11 -2.04 5.31
CA VAL A 139 -6.28 -2.70 6.33
C VAL A 139 -5.13 -1.78 6.76
N ALA A 140 -4.45 -1.14 5.80
CA ALA A 140 -3.37 -0.21 6.08
C ALA A 140 -3.83 0.97 6.94
N ALA A 141 -5.01 1.54 6.66
CA ALA A 141 -5.59 2.62 7.46
C ALA A 141 -5.75 2.22 8.94
N ARG A 142 -6.26 1.00 9.21
CA ARG A 142 -6.39 0.48 10.58
C ARG A 142 -5.02 0.34 11.27
N HIS A 143 -4.02 -0.22 10.60
CA HIS A 143 -2.68 -0.37 11.19
C HIS A 143 -2.01 0.99 11.42
N LEU A 144 -2.14 1.93 10.49
CA LEU A 144 -1.60 3.29 10.63
C LEU A 144 -2.18 4.03 11.84
N PHE A 145 -3.47 3.84 12.14
CA PHE A 145 -4.06 4.35 13.37
C PHE A 145 -3.33 3.80 14.62
N HIS A 146 -3.06 2.50 14.65
CA HIS A 146 -2.31 1.87 15.74
C HIS A 146 -0.84 2.27 15.78
N PHE A 147 -0.26 2.65 14.64
CA PHE A 147 1.10 3.19 14.53
C PHE A 147 1.21 4.66 14.93
N GLY A 148 0.08 5.30 15.29
CA GLY A 148 0.05 6.67 15.81
C GLY A 148 -0.18 7.75 14.77
N PHE A 149 -0.51 7.40 13.52
CA PHE A 149 -0.94 8.35 12.49
C PHE A 149 -2.41 8.78 12.69
N GLN A 150 -2.84 9.76 11.88
CA GLN A 150 -4.24 10.18 11.74
C GLN A 150 -4.74 9.83 10.32
N PRO A 151 -5.18 8.58 10.08
CA PRO A 151 -5.67 8.18 8.77
C PRO A 151 -7.04 8.78 8.46
N THR A 152 -7.29 9.09 7.19
CA THR A 152 -8.60 9.36 6.58
C THR A 152 -8.68 8.51 5.32
N VAL A 153 -9.81 7.82 5.13
CA VAL A 153 -10.05 6.99 3.96
C VAL A 153 -10.98 7.71 3.00
N VAL A 154 -10.66 7.70 1.71
CA VAL A 154 -11.59 8.05 0.62
C VAL A 154 -11.92 6.76 -0.12
N TYR A 155 -13.19 6.35 -0.09
CA TYR A 155 -13.64 5.10 -0.71
C TYR A 155 -14.90 5.30 -1.59
N PRO A 156 -14.74 5.86 -2.80
CA PRO A 156 -15.85 6.33 -3.62
C PRO A 156 -16.77 5.22 -4.17
N LYS A 157 -16.23 4.00 -4.34
CA LYS A 157 -16.98 2.83 -4.81
C LYS A 157 -16.77 1.67 -3.87
N ARG A 158 -17.65 1.56 -2.88
CA ARG A 158 -17.58 0.55 -1.83
C ARG A 158 -18.03 -0.82 -2.34
N SER A 159 -17.22 -1.84 -2.12
CA SER A 159 -17.59 -3.23 -2.40
C SER A 159 -18.63 -3.73 -1.40
N THR A 160 -19.59 -4.51 -1.87
CA THR A 160 -20.64 -5.11 -1.04
C THR A 160 -20.29 -6.51 -0.52
N LYS A 161 -19.07 -7.01 -0.82
CA LYS A 161 -18.65 -8.33 -0.32
C LYS A 161 -18.42 -8.28 1.20
N PRO A 162 -18.73 -9.37 1.94
CA PRO A 162 -18.65 -9.38 3.40
C PRO A 162 -17.31 -8.93 4.00
N HIS A 163 -16.17 -9.33 3.42
CA HIS A 163 -14.86 -8.93 3.95
C HIS A 163 -14.62 -7.42 3.89
N PHE A 164 -15.06 -6.72 2.84
CA PHE A 164 -14.95 -5.25 2.78
C PHE A 164 -15.86 -4.58 3.80
N ILE A 165 -17.09 -5.08 3.99
CA ILE A 165 -18.01 -4.57 5.02
C ILE A 165 -17.38 -4.69 6.41
N ASN A 166 -16.76 -5.84 6.70
CA ASN A 166 -16.06 -6.06 7.96
C ASN A 166 -14.88 -5.10 8.16
N LEU A 167 -14.11 -4.81 7.10
CA LEU A 167 -13.03 -3.82 7.16
C LEU A 167 -13.57 -2.42 7.44
N LEU A 168 -14.69 -2.02 6.82
CA LEU A 168 -15.32 -0.72 7.09
C LEU A 168 -15.81 -0.63 8.54
N GLN A 169 -16.39 -1.70 9.09
CA GLN A 169 -16.78 -1.73 10.50
C GLN A 169 -15.58 -1.57 11.43
N GLN A 170 -14.45 -2.22 11.13
CA GLN A 170 -13.22 -2.06 11.93
C GLN A 170 -12.68 -0.64 11.92
N LEU A 171 -12.81 0.09 10.80
CA LEU A 171 -12.43 1.50 10.71
C LEU A 171 -13.40 2.40 11.49
N ASP A 172 -14.70 2.12 11.42
CA ASP A 172 -15.74 2.81 12.18
C ASP A 172 -15.56 2.65 13.70
N ASP A 173 -15.25 1.43 14.16
CA ASP A 173 -14.95 1.13 15.58
C ASP A 173 -13.76 1.95 16.11
N LEU A 174 -12.85 2.37 15.23
CA LEU A 174 -11.68 3.21 15.53
C LEU A 174 -11.93 4.71 15.29
N ASN A 175 -13.12 5.09 14.86
CA ASN A 175 -13.49 6.46 14.45
C ASN A 175 -12.58 7.01 13.32
N ILE A 176 -12.13 6.16 12.41
CA ILE A 176 -11.37 6.58 11.23
C ILE A 176 -12.35 7.13 10.19
N PRO A 177 -12.23 8.40 9.75
CA PRO A 177 -13.17 8.98 8.79
C PRO A 177 -13.11 8.26 7.44
N ILE A 178 -14.28 7.93 6.89
CA ILE A 178 -14.44 7.33 5.55
C ILE A 178 -15.31 8.27 4.71
N LEU A 179 -14.70 8.87 3.69
CA LEU A 179 -15.30 9.85 2.79
C LEU A 179 -15.59 9.21 1.43
N ASP A 180 -16.53 9.78 0.69
CA ASP A 180 -16.85 9.34 -0.68
C ASP A 180 -15.99 10.03 -1.73
N GLU A 181 -15.42 11.19 -1.41
CA GLU A 181 -14.55 11.98 -2.27
C GLU A 181 -13.47 12.71 -1.46
N ILE A 182 -12.41 13.14 -2.13
CA ILE A 182 -11.34 13.93 -1.50
C ILE A 182 -11.89 15.34 -1.22
N PRO A 183 -11.80 15.87 0.02
CA PRO A 183 -12.30 17.20 0.38
C PRO A 183 -11.77 18.31 -0.53
N ALA A 184 -12.66 19.21 -0.94
CA ALA A 184 -12.36 20.30 -1.88
C ALA A 184 -11.42 21.41 -1.33
N THR A 185 -10.94 21.30 -0.09
CA THR A 185 -10.19 22.34 0.62
C THR A 185 -8.67 22.18 0.56
N ALA A 186 -8.15 21.22 -0.22
CA ALA A 186 -6.70 21.12 -0.47
C ALA A 186 -6.13 22.25 -1.38
N ALA A 187 -6.93 23.23 -1.79
CA ALA A 187 -6.45 24.42 -2.48
C ALA A 187 -6.01 25.45 -1.43
N ALA A 188 -4.69 25.69 -1.38
CA ALA A 188 -4.01 26.63 -0.48
C ALA A 188 -4.81 27.91 -0.21
N THR A 189 -5.16 28.13 1.06
CA THR A 189 -5.28 29.48 1.57
C THR A 189 -4.00 29.78 2.33
N ASP A 190 -3.13 30.58 1.71
CA ASP A 190 -1.98 31.21 2.33
C ASP A 190 -2.49 32.23 3.36
N ASN A 191 -2.96 31.76 4.51
CA ASN A 191 -3.16 32.59 5.68
C ASN A 191 -2.25 32.06 6.79
N ASP A 192 -0.99 32.47 6.71
CA ASP A 192 -0.06 32.52 7.82
C ASP A 192 -0.61 33.48 8.89
N ASP A 193 -1.52 33.02 9.73
CA ASP A 193 -1.71 33.58 11.07
C ASP A 193 -2.49 32.60 11.96
N ASP A 194 -2.03 32.42 13.20
CA ASP A 194 -2.65 31.65 14.28
C ASP A 194 -2.72 30.12 14.15
N GLY A 195 -1.61 29.44 14.51
CA GLY A 195 -1.57 28.34 15.50
C GLY A 195 -2.47 27.08 15.38
N ASP A 196 -3.40 26.98 14.44
CA ASP A 196 -4.31 25.85 14.23
C ASP A 196 -3.77 24.97 13.11
N ASP A 197 -3.77 23.66 13.36
CA ASP A 197 -3.39 22.65 12.38
C ASP A 197 -4.18 22.89 11.10
N ASN A 198 -3.51 23.04 9.95
CA ASN A 198 -4.19 23.12 8.66
C ASN A 198 -4.96 21.81 8.43
N LYS A 199 -6.24 21.80 8.82
CA LYS A 199 -7.15 20.65 8.75
C LYS A 199 -7.42 20.20 7.32
N ASP A 200 -6.88 20.89 6.33
CA ASP A 200 -7.03 20.57 4.92
C ASP A 200 -5.76 19.98 4.28
N HIS A 201 -4.67 19.84 5.03
CA HIS A 201 -3.42 19.25 4.55
C HIS A 201 -3.20 17.80 5.02
N TYR A 202 -2.78 16.93 4.09
CA TYR A 202 -2.32 15.58 4.37
C TYR A 202 -0.81 15.46 4.13
N ASP A 203 -0.08 14.99 5.13
CA ASP A 203 1.37 14.80 5.02
C ASP A 203 1.72 13.66 4.05
N ILE A 204 0.90 12.61 4.04
CA ILE A 204 1.11 11.39 3.26
C ILE A 204 -0.19 11.02 2.54
N ILE A 205 -0.06 10.58 1.29
CA ILE A 205 -1.15 10.08 0.46
C ILE A 205 -0.80 8.65 0.04
N VAL A 206 -1.73 7.73 0.24
CA VAL A 206 -1.62 6.33 -0.16
C VAL A 206 -2.61 6.07 -1.30
N ASP A 207 -2.08 5.83 -2.48
CA ASP A 207 -2.79 5.35 -3.65
C ASP A 207 -3.01 3.84 -3.54
N ALA A 208 -4.21 3.46 -3.14
CA ALA A 208 -4.69 2.09 -3.03
C ALA A 208 -5.87 1.84 -3.99
N ILE A 209 -5.87 2.51 -5.16
CA ILE A 209 -7.00 2.44 -6.09
C ILE A 209 -6.97 1.15 -6.93
N PHE A 210 -5.93 0.97 -7.73
CA PHE A 210 -5.82 -0.10 -8.73
C PHE A 210 -4.48 -0.82 -8.63
N GLY A 211 -4.52 -2.12 -8.31
CA GLY A 211 -3.32 -2.97 -8.29
C GLY A 211 -3.13 -3.75 -9.60
N PHE A 212 -2.32 -4.82 -9.55
CA PHE A 212 -1.94 -5.63 -10.73
C PHE A 212 -3.11 -6.25 -11.53
N SER A 213 -4.31 -6.36 -10.96
CA SER A 213 -5.49 -6.91 -11.62
C SER A 213 -6.26 -5.89 -12.48
N PHE A 214 -5.87 -4.62 -12.45
CA PHE A 214 -6.47 -3.60 -13.32
C PHE A 214 -6.11 -3.88 -14.79
N ARG A 215 -7.11 -3.75 -15.67
CA ARG A 215 -7.00 -4.00 -17.11
C ARG A 215 -7.50 -2.82 -17.96
N GLY A 216 -7.86 -1.70 -17.31
CA GLY A 216 -8.34 -0.51 -18.03
C GLY A 216 -7.20 0.20 -18.76
N THR A 217 -7.53 0.89 -19.85
CA THR A 217 -6.60 1.77 -20.57
C THR A 217 -6.40 3.11 -19.87
N ALA A 218 -7.39 3.54 -19.08
CA ALA A 218 -7.34 4.74 -18.27
C ALA A 218 -8.28 4.62 -17.06
N PRO A 219 -7.98 5.31 -15.94
CA PRO A 219 -8.91 5.48 -14.84
C PRO A 219 -10.22 6.15 -15.31
N ARG A 220 -11.37 5.67 -14.81
CA ARG A 220 -12.68 6.29 -15.05
C ARG A 220 -13.15 7.01 -13.78
N GLU A 221 -14.11 7.91 -13.92
CA GLU A 221 -14.71 8.55 -12.74
C GLU A 221 -15.30 7.55 -11.74
N PRO A 222 -15.18 7.82 -10.43
CA PRO A 222 -14.58 9.03 -9.81
C PRO A 222 -13.05 8.98 -9.63
N PHE A 223 -12.39 7.91 -10.09
CA PHE A 223 -10.96 7.69 -9.83
C PHE A 223 -10.03 8.55 -10.67
N ALA A 224 -10.48 8.99 -11.85
CA ALA A 224 -9.72 9.95 -12.66
C ALA A 224 -9.54 11.27 -11.89
N THR A 225 -10.64 11.82 -11.36
CA THR A 225 -10.60 13.01 -10.50
C THR A 225 -9.72 12.80 -9.27
N ALA A 226 -9.88 11.67 -8.57
CA ALA A 226 -9.09 11.37 -7.38
C ALA A 226 -7.58 11.32 -7.67
N ILE A 227 -7.17 10.70 -8.78
CA ILE A 227 -5.76 10.65 -9.20
C ILE A 227 -5.22 12.05 -9.49
N THR A 228 -5.98 12.89 -10.20
CA THR A 228 -5.58 14.29 -10.44
C THR A 228 -5.42 15.06 -9.12
N GLN A 229 -6.33 14.88 -8.17
CA GLN A 229 -6.23 15.51 -6.85
C GLN A 229 -4.98 15.04 -6.08
N MET A 230 -4.65 13.75 -6.12
CA MET A 230 -3.41 13.23 -5.51
C MET A 230 -2.14 13.87 -6.11
N ILE A 231 -2.10 14.05 -7.44
CA ILE A 231 -0.99 14.75 -8.13
C ILE A 231 -0.91 16.21 -7.66
N THR A 232 -2.05 16.89 -7.56
CA THR A 232 -2.11 18.27 -7.07
C THR A 232 -1.56 18.37 -5.65
N MET A 233 -1.97 17.48 -4.75
CA MET A 233 -1.45 17.48 -3.38
C MET A 233 0.05 17.19 -3.32
N GLN A 234 0.54 16.21 -4.10
CA GLN A 234 1.96 15.91 -4.19
C GLN A 234 2.78 17.13 -4.67
N THR A 235 2.32 17.79 -5.74
CA THR A 235 3.09 18.85 -6.42
C THR A 235 2.93 20.24 -5.79
N GLN A 236 1.77 20.54 -5.20
CA GLN A 236 1.45 21.86 -4.67
C GLN A 236 1.45 21.91 -3.14
N GLN A 237 1.20 20.78 -2.46
CA GLN A 237 1.16 20.73 -1.00
C GLN A 237 2.35 19.98 -0.38
N ASN A 238 3.29 19.48 -1.20
CA ASN A 238 4.46 18.74 -0.73
C ASN A 238 4.09 17.46 0.07
N SER A 239 2.91 16.89 -0.19
CA SER A 239 2.51 15.59 0.35
C SER A 239 3.36 14.46 -0.23
N LEU A 240 3.73 13.49 0.60
CA LEU A 240 4.42 12.27 0.14
C LEU A 240 3.41 11.32 -0.51
N LEU A 241 3.56 11.02 -1.80
CA LEU A 241 2.65 10.12 -2.52
C LEU A 241 3.22 8.70 -2.62
N ILE A 242 2.46 7.72 -2.14
CA ILE A 242 2.86 6.31 -2.05
C ILE A 242 1.84 5.46 -2.80
N SER A 243 2.26 4.67 -3.79
CA SER A 243 1.37 3.71 -4.45
C SER A 243 1.53 2.30 -3.91
N VAL A 244 0.40 1.64 -3.72
CA VAL A 244 0.31 0.24 -3.33
C VAL A 244 0.27 -0.63 -4.58
N ASP A 245 1.19 -1.59 -4.62
CA ASP A 245 1.33 -2.63 -5.63
C ASP A 245 1.80 -2.17 -7.01
N VAL A 246 1.00 -1.31 -7.65
CA VAL A 246 1.22 -0.69 -8.95
C VAL A 246 0.61 0.72 -8.89
N PRO A 247 1.24 1.77 -9.44
CA PRO A 247 0.62 3.08 -9.50
C PRO A 247 -0.69 3.02 -10.30
N SER A 248 -1.79 3.54 -9.78
CA SER A 248 -3.14 3.21 -10.25
C SER A 248 -3.48 3.61 -11.70
N SER A 249 -2.71 4.47 -12.36
CA SER A 249 -2.88 4.77 -13.79
C SER A 249 -1.95 3.97 -14.71
N TRP A 250 -1.03 3.18 -14.15
CA TRP A 250 0.00 2.50 -14.92
C TRP A 250 -0.50 1.18 -15.47
N ASN A 251 -0.03 0.84 -16.67
CA ASN A 251 -0.13 -0.52 -17.16
C ASN A 251 0.86 -1.40 -16.37
N VAL A 252 0.40 -2.56 -15.93
CA VAL A 252 1.16 -3.47 -15.06
C VAL A 252 2.44 -3.99 -15.72
N ASP A 253 2.44 -4.18 -17.04
CA ASP A 253 3.61 -4.65 -17.79
C ASP A 253 4.34 -3.49 -18.49
N GLY A 254 3.58 -2.48 -18.90
CA GLY A 254 4.01 -1.36 -19.72
C GLY A 254 4.43 -0.10 -18.96
N GLY A 255 4.16 0.02 -17.65
CA GLY A 255 4.40 1.23 -16.85
C GLY A 255 3.43 2.37 -17.21
N ASP A 256 3.86 3.63 -17.06
CA ASP A 256 3.05 4.78 -17.46
C ASP A 256 2.85 4.79 -18.98
N MET A 257 1.64 4.42 -19.39
CA MET A 257 1.19 4.43 -20.78
C MET A 257 0.12 5.52 -20.99
N THR A 258 -0.18 6.32 -19.96
CA THR A 258 -1.21 7.35 -20.02
C THR A 258 -0.62 8.67 -20.53
N GLU A 259 -0.99 9.06 -21.74
CA GLU A 259 -0.57 10.36 -22.28
C GLU A 259 -1.13 11.50 -21.43
N GLY A 260 -0.24 12.23 -20.76
CA GLY A 260 -0.54 13.51 -20.09
C GLY A 260 -0.91 13.46 -18.61
N LEU A 261 -1.27 12.30 -18.04
CA LEU A 261 -1.68 12.23 -16.62
C LEU A 261 -0.49 12.34 -15.65
N LYS A 262 0.75 12.01 -16.08
CA LYS A 262 2.01 12.16 -15.30
C LYS A 262 1.89 11.75 -13.82
N PHE A 263 1.18 10.66 -13.55
CA PHE A 263 1.01 10.14 -12.19
C PHE A 263 2.28 9.38 -11.79
N GLN A 264 3.10 9.97 -10.92
CA GLN A 264 4.38 9.42 -10.49
C GLN A 264 4.50 9.50 -8.97
N PRO A 265 4.25 8.41 -8.23
CA PRO A 265 4.39 8.42 -6.78
C PRO A 265 5.87 8.55 -6.37
N ASP A 266 6.09 9.06 -5.17
CA ASP A 266 7.42 9.13 -4.54
C ASP A 266 7.87 7.73 -4.09
N VAL A 267 6.94 6.92 -3.59
CA VAL A 267 7.24 5.56 -3.13
C VAL A 267 6.33 4.54 -3.80
N LEU A 268 6.89 3.41 -4.20
CA LEU A 268 6.13 2.25 -4.68
C LEU A 268 6.30 1.08 -3.72
N VAL A 269 5.21 0.62 -3.11
CA VAL A 269 5.20 -0.57 -2.25
C VAL A 269 4.76 -1.78 -3.06
N SER A 270 5.71 -2.60 -3.51
CA SER A 270 5.39 -3.84 -4.23
C SER A 270 4.95 -4.93 -3.27
N LEU A 271 3.78 -5.52 -3.53
CA LEU A 271 3.23 -6.64 -2.76
C LEU A 271 3.59 -7.98 -3.41
N THR A 272 3.93 -8.97 -2.59
CA THR A 272 4.36 -10.34 -2.98
C THR A 272 5.69 -10.36 -3.76
N ALA A 273 5.72 -9.76 -4.94
CA ALA A 273 6.89 -9.50 -5.75
C ALA A 273 6.67 -8.26 -6.62
N PRO A 274 7.73 -7.52 -7.01
CA PRO A 274 7.61 -6.39 -7.94
C PRO A 274 6.93 -6.78 -9.26
N LYS A 275 6.06 -5.91 -9.78
CA LYS A 275 5.48 -6.08 -11.12
C LYS A 275 6.39 -5.48 -12.18
N LEU A 276 6.29 -5.91 -13.44
CA LEU A 276 7.12 -5.40 -14.54
C LEU A 276 7.10 -3.87 -14.67
N SER A 277 5.99 -3.21 -14.35
CA SER A 277 5.86 -1.76 -14.28
C SER A 277 6.89 -1.11 -13.36
N ALA A 278 7.28 -1.77 -12.27
CA ALA A 278 8.27 -1.27 -11.32
C ALA A 278 9.68 -1.13 -11.93
N LYS A 279 9.99 -1.81 -13.05
CA LYS A 279 11.25 -1.58 -13.79
C LYS A 279 11.34 -0.17 -14.41
N LYS A 280 10.20 0.50 -14.56
CA LYS A 280 10.08 1.83 -15.18
C LYS A 280 9.87 2.95 -14.15
N PHE A 281 9.99 2.63 -12.86
CA PHE A 281 9.75 3.54 -11.75
C PHE A 281 10.93 4.51 -11.50
#